data_AF-A0A355C3X6-F1
#
_entry.id   AF-A0A355C3X6-F1
#
_cell.length_a   1.000
_cell.length_b   1.000
_cell.length_c   1.000
_cell.angle_alpha   90.00
_cell.angle_beta   90.00
_cell.angle_gamma   90.00
#
_symmetry.space_group_name_H-M   'P 1'
#
loop_
_entity.id
_entity.type
_entity.pdbx_description
1 polymer ?
#
loop_
_entity_poly.entity_id
_entity_poly.type
_entity_poly.pdbx_seq_one_letter_code
_entity_poly.pdbx_strand_id
1 'polypeptide(L)'
;DVDGAHIASLLITFFYQEMKELIDAGRLYMAQPPLFRLTAGGKTVYAMDDAARERLLKSEFKSNQKVETGRFKGLGEMMPAQLKETTMDPKTRSLARVVIADDKREFSADMVERLMGKKAELRFQFISENASFVRGELDI
;
A
#
# COMPACT_ATOMS: atom_id res chain seq x y z
N ASP A 1 5.35 -0.97 -4.52
CA ASP A 1 5.78 -0.84 -5.93
C ASP A 1 4.56 -1.08 -6.83
N VAL A 2 4.72 -0.87 -8.14
CA VAL A 2 3.63 -1.06 -9.13
C VAL A 2 3.20 -2.52 -9.24
N ASP A 3 4.14 -3.46 -9.19
CA ASP A 3 3.86 -4.88 -9.26
C ASP A 3 3.13 -5.39 -8.00
N GLY A 4 3.48 -4.88 -6.81
CA GLY A 4 2.78 -5.18 -5.57
C GLY A 4 1.34 -4.65 -5.58
N ALA A 5 1.09 -3.47 -6.16
CA ALA A 5 -0.27 -2.97 -6.35
C ALA A 5 -1.08 -3.86 -7.31
N HIS A 6 -0.45 -4.35 -8.38
CA HIS A 6 -1.09 -5.28 -9.30
C HIS A 6 -1.42 -6.62 -8.62
N ILE A 7 -0.49 -7.22 -7.86
CA ILE A 7 -0.75 -8.44 -7.09
C ILE A 7 -1.85 -8.23 -6.05
N ALA A 8 -1.85 -7.10 -5.35
CA ALA A 8 -2.90 -6.76 -4.40
C ALA A 8 -4.28 -6.71 -5.09
N SER A 9 -4.38 -6.12 -6.29
CA SER A 9 -5.63 -6.07 -7.05
C SER A 9 -6.13 -7.47 -7.45
N LEU A 10 -5.22 -8.38 -7.85
CA LEU A 10 -5.53 -9.77 -8.19
C LEU A 10 -6.05 -10.53 -6.95
N LEU A 11 -5.37 -10.40 -5.82
CA LEU A 11 -5.76 -11.08 -4.58
C LEU A 11 -7.09 -10.54 -4.03
N ILE A 12 -7.29 -9.23 -4.04
CA ILE A 12 -8.56 -8.63 -3.61
C ILE A 12 -9.70 -9.11 -4.50
N THR A 13 -9.48 -9.19 -5.82
CA THR A 13 -10.47 -9.71 -6.77
C THR A 13 -10.79 -11.17 -6.50
N PHE A 14 -9.77 -12.00 -6.24
CA PHE A 14 -9.95 -13.39 -5.84
C PHE A 14 -10.80 -13.50 -4.57
N PHE A 15 -10.46 -12.76 -3.51
CA PHE A 15 -11.24 -12.78 -2.27
C PHE A 15 -12.66 -12.24 -2.47
N TYR A 16 -12.84 -11.26 -3.35
CA TYR A 16 -14.17 -10.72 -3.68
C TYR A 16 -15.06 -11.75 -4.39
N GLN A 17 -14.51 -12.51 -5.34
CA GLN A 17 -15.26 -13.49 -6.13
C GLN A 17 -15.47 -14.81 -5.39
N GLU A 18 -14.42 -15.34 -4.77
CA GLU A 18 -14.43 -16.70 -4.21
C GLU A 18 -14.73 -16.75 -2.71
N MET A 19 -14.42 -15.68 -1.97
CA MET A 19 -14.44 -15.69 -0.50
C MET A 19 -15.02 -14.40 0.08
N LYS A 20 -16.10 -13.90 -0.53
CA LYS A 20 -16.69 -12.59 -0.18
C LYS A 20 -17.03 -12.46 1.30
N GLU A 21 -17.46 -13.55 1.93
CA GLU A 21 -17.78 -13.60 3.37
C GLU A 21 -16.60 -13.19 4.28
N LEU A 22 -15.35 -13.43 3.86
CA LEU A 22 -14.18 -12.98 4.62
C LEU A 22 -14.04 -11.46 4.60
N ILE A 23 -14.39 -10.82 3.48
CA ILE A 23 -14.38 -9.36 3.36
C ILE A 23 -15.52 -8.77 4.18
N ASP A 24 -16.72 -9.34 4.06
CA ASP A 24 -17.92 -8.87 4.78
C ASP A 24 -17.76 -9.06 6.31
N ALA A 25 -17.05 -10.11 6.75
CA ALA A 25 -16.69 -10.31 8.16
C ALA A 25 -15.51 -9.42 8.64
N GLY A 26 -14.96 -8.55 7.79
CA GLY A 26 -13.87 -7.64 8.14
C GLY A 26 -12.55 -8.35 8.44
N ARG A 27 -12.27 -9.48 7.77
CA ARG A 27 -11.10 -10.34 8.02
C ARG A 27 -9.98 -10.18 6.99
N LEU A 28 -10.20 -9.40 5.92
CA LEU A 28 -9.18 -9.11 4.92
C LEU A 28 -8.45 -7.80 5.23
N TYR A 29 -7.12 -7.86 5.28
CA TYR A 29 -6.26 -6.72 5.59
C TYR A 29 -5.09 -6.66 4.60
N MET A 30 -4.66 -5.45 4.30
CA MET A 30 -3.45 -5.16 3.54
C MET A 30 -2.41 -4.56 4.48
N ALA A 31 -1.25 -5.19 4.57
CA ALA A 31 -0.15 -4.64 5.34
C ALA A 31 0.46 -3.45 4.60
N GLN A 32 0.79 -2.39 5.35
CA GLN A 32 1.41 -1.19 4.81
C GLN A 32 2.84 -1.10 5.34
N PRO A 33 3.83 -1.67 4.62
CA PRO A 33 5.24 -1.55 4.98
C PRO A 33 5.74 -0.11 4.72
N PRO A 34 6.77 0.36 5.45
CA PRO A 34 7.35 1.68 5.23
C PRO A 34 8.15 1.76 3.93
N LEU A 35 8.19 2.93 3.32
CA LEU A 35 9.00 3.21 2.13
C LEU A 35 10.43 3.63 2.46
N PHE A 36 10.66 4.23 3.63
CA PHE A 36 11.98 4.74 4.02
C PHE A 36 12.43 4.25 5.38
N ARG A 37 13.75 4.12 5.52
CA ARG A 37 14.48 3.99 6.79
C ARG A 37 15.40 5.17 6.95
N LEU A 38 15.32 5.82 8.11
CA LEU A 38 16.20 6.91 8.50
C LEU A 38 17.05 6.45 9.69
N THR A 39 18.36 6.50 9.55
CA THR A 39 19.29 6.04 10.58
C THR A 39 20.33 7.10 10.88
N ALA A 40 20.56 7.40 12.16
CA ALA A 40 21.67 8.24 12.58
C ALA A 40 22.23 7.77 13.92
N GLY A 41 23.50 7.35 13.94
CA GLY A 41 24.10 6.68 15.09
C GLY A 41 23.33 5.41 15.44
N GLY A 42 22.84 5.30 16.68
CA GLY A 42 22.04 4.15 17.14
C GLY A 42 20.53 4.29 16.93
N LYS A 43 20.02 5.43 16.44
CA LYS A 43 18.59 5.66 16.26
C LYS A 43 18.17 5.31 14.83
N THR A 44 17.13 4.49 14.70
CA THR A 44 16.49 4.16 13.42
C THR A 44 15.00 4.44 13.52
N VAL A 45 14.43 5.11 12.53
CA VAL A 45 12.99 5.34 12.38
C VAL A 45 12.54 5.05 10.95
N TYR A 46 11.26 4.75 10.79
CA TYR A 46 10.68 4.32 9.52
C TYR A 46 9.61 5.31 9.06
N ALA A 47 9.59 5.62 7.76
CA ALA A 47 8.61 6.54 7.17
C ALA A 47 7.78 5.83 6.10
N MET A 48 6.47 6.11 6.11
CA MET A 48 5.50 5.51 5.19
C MET A 48 5.54 6.13 3.79
N ASP A 49 5.83 7.42 3.71
CA ASP A 49 5.84 8.22 2.48
C ASP A 49 6.88 9.35 2.59
N ASP A 50 7.03 10.13 1.52
CA ASP A 50 7.96 11.25 1.46
C ASP A 50 7.61 12.36 2.47
N ALA A 51 6.32 12.63 2.70
CA ALA A 51 5.87 13.65 3.64
C ALA A 51 6.21 13.27 5.10
N ALA A 52 6.01 12.00 5.46
CA ALA A 52 6.41 11.42 6.73
C ALA A 52 7.93 11.42 6.88
N ARG A 53 8.67 11.13 5.81
CA ARG A 53 10.13 11.19 5.81
C ARG A 53 10.61 12.58 6.17
N GLU A 54 10.10 13.62 5.52
CA GLU A 54 10.47 15.01 5.81
C GLU A 54 10.10 15.43 7.24
N ARG A 55 8.93 15.02 7.71
CA ARG A 55 8.49 15.27 9.08
C ARG A 55 9.43 14.63 10.10
N LEU A 56 9.76 13.35 9.91
CA LEU A 56 10.65 12.59 10.80
C LEU A 56 12.09 13.09 10.76
N LEU A 57 12.58 13.55 9.61
CA LEU A 57 13.88 14.21 9.52
C LEU A 57 13.97 15.45 10.41
N LYS A 58 12.89 16.22 10.51
CA LYS A 58 12.81 17.44 11.33
C LYS A 58 12.54 17.17 12.81
N SER A 59 11.73 16.15 13.14
CA SER A 59 11.32 15.87 14.52
C SER A 59 12.27 14.92 15.26
N GLU A 60 12.83 13.93 14.57
CA GLU A 60 13.56 12.84 15.21
C GLU A 60 15.08 13.04 15.26
N PHE A 61 15.61 13.96 14.44
CA PHE A 61 17.03 14.18 14.26
C PHE A 61 17.39 15.68 14.40
N LYS A 62 18.63 15.96 14.81
CA LYS A 62 19.13 17.34 14.88
C LYS A 62 19.52 17.84 13.50
N SER A 63 19.37 19.14 13.24
CA SER A 63 19.66 19.75 11.93
C SER A 63 21.08 19.52 11.38
N ASN A 64 22.06 19.31 12.27
CA ASN A 64 23.46 19.07 11.89
C ASN A 64 23.87 17.59 11.96
N GLN A 65 22.93 16.68 12.20
CA GLN A 65 23.21 15.26 12.30
C GLN A 65 23.21 14.64 10.90
N LYS A 66 24.26 13.88 10.57
CA LYS A 66 24.30 13.11 9.33
C LYS A 66 23.31 11.94 9.43
N VAL A 67 22.19 12.03 8.73
CA VAL A 67 21.17 10.97 8.67
C VAL A 67 21.34 10.17 7.38
N GLU A 68 21.48 8.87 7.52
CA GLU A 68 21.47 7.93 6.40
C GLU A 68 20.02 7.58 6.05
N THR A 69 19.63 7.85 4.81
CA THR A 69 18.30 7.54 4.28
C THR A 69 18.39 6.36 3.33
N GLY A 70 17.70 5.26 3.66
CA GLY A 70 17.49 4.13 2.76
C GLY A 70 16.03 4.08 2.29
N ARG A 71 15.81 3.80 1.00
CA ARG A 71 14.47 3.58 0.44
C ARG A 71 14.29 2.09 0.14
N PHE A 72 13.21 1.51 0.61
CA PHE A 72 12.84 0.13 0.27
C PHE A 72 12.06 0.13 -1.04
N LYS A 73 12.51 -0.64 -2.02
CA LYS A 73 11.77 -0.87 -3.27
C LYS A 73 10.80 -2.03 -3.16
N GLY A 74 11.10 -2.98 -2.28
CA GLY A 74 10.26 -4.13 -1.99
C GLY A 74 10.65 -4.81 -0.69
N LEU A 75 9.81 -5.75 -0.25
CA LEU A 75 9.98 -6.45 1.02
C LEU A 75 11.27 -7.30 1.09
N GLY A 76 11.78 -7.76 -0.05
CA GLY A 76 13.02 -8.54 -0.12
C GLY A 76 14.28 -7.76 0.27
N GLU A 77 14.22 -6.43 0.30
CA GLU A 77 15.32 -5.57 0.75
C GLU A 77 15.31 -5.35 2.28
N MET A 78 14.27 -5.82 2.97
CA MET A 78 14.13 -5.68 4.42
C MET A 78 14.74 -6.88 5.14
N MET A 79 15.58 -6.61 6.14
CA MET A 79 16.05 -7.67 7.03
C MET A 79 14.88 -8.19 7.89
N PRO A 80 14.88 -9.48 8.30
CA PRO A 80 13.76 -10.07 9.04
C PRO A 80 13.36 -9.31 10.32
N ALA A 81 14.33 -8.77 11.05
CA ALA A 81 14.05 -7.96 12.24
C ALA A 81 13.26 -6.69 11.92
N GLN A 82 13.58 -6.04 10.80
CA GLN A 82 12.90 -4.83 10.34
C GLN A 82 11.48 -5.15 9.91
N LEU A 83 11.30 -6.21 9.09
CA LEU A 83 9.98 -6.64 8.64
C LEU A 83 9.06 -6.98 9.83
N LYS A 84 9.63 -7.64 10.85
CA LYS A 84 8.91 -7.96 12.07
C LYS A 84 8.44 -6.70 12.79
N GLU A 85 9.34 -5.76 13.01
CA GLU A 85 9.05 -4.50 13.70
C GLU A 85 8.06 -3.61 12.93
N THR A 86 8.19 -3.51 11.61
CA THR A 86 7.41 -2.53 10.84
C THR A 86 6.06 -3.06 10.39
N THR A 87 5.98 -4.35 10.09
CA THR A 87 4.86 -4.90 9.29
C THR A 87 4.14 -6.06 9.99
N MET A 88 4.80 -6.76 10.92
CA MET A 88 4.22 -7.97 11.55
C MET A 88 3.78 -7.75 13.01
N ASP A 89 4.54 -6.98 13.79
CA ASP A 89 4.29 -6.77 15.21
C ASP A 89 2.95 -6.02 15.41
N PRO A 90 1.97 -6.61 16.14
CA PRO A 90 0.67 -5.98 16.38
C PRO A 90 0.72 -4.58 17.00
N LYS A 91 1.80 -4.22 17.70
CA LYS A 91 1.92 -2.93 18.38
C LYS A 91 2.33 -1.80 17.44
N THR A 92 3.03 -2.11 16.37
CA THR A 92 3.69 -1.13 15.49
C THR A 92 3.24 -1.22 14.04
N ARG A 93 2.66 -2.35 13.62
CA ARG A 93 2.19 -2.55 12.24
C ARG A 93 1.06 -1.60 11.86
N SER A 94 1.08 -1.13 10.62
CA SER A 94 -0.07 -0.48 9.98
C SER A 94 -0.75 -1.45 9.04
N LEU A 95 -2.06 -1.64 9.23
CA LEU A 95 -2.90 -2.49 8.38
C LEU A 95 -4.09 -1.68 7.86
N ALA A 96 -4.29 -1.69 6.54
CA ALA A 96 -5.51 -1.19 5.91
C ALA A 96 -6.52 -2.33 5.84
N ARG A 97 -7.69 -2.17 6.48
CA ARG A 97 -8.78 -3.17 6.39
C ARG A 97 -9.52 -3.00 5.07
N VAL A 98 -9.69 -4.10 4.34
CA VAL A 98 -10.49 -4.12 3.11
C VAL A 98 -11.96 -4.27 3.49
N VAL A 99 -12.79 -3.36 2.99
CA VAL A 99 -14.23 -3.31 3.29
C VAL A 99 -14.99 -2.98 2.01
N ILE A 100 -16.16 -3.60 1.85
CA ILE A 100 -17.11 -3.25 0.78
C ILE A 100 -18.23 -2.47 1.46
N ALA A 101 -18.29 -1.17 1.21
CA ALA A 101 -19.36 -0.34 1.74
C ALA A 101 -20.70 -0.75 1.08
N ASP A 102 -21.79 -0.81 1.86
CA ASP A 102 -23.07 -1.32 1.37
C ASP A 102 -23.63 -0.48 0.21
N ASP A 103 -23.44 0.84 0.26
CA ASP A 103 -23.81 1.78 -0.80
C ASP A 103 -22.91 1.69 -2.05
N LYS A 104 -21.80 0.95 -1.97
CA LYS A 104 -20.81 0.78 -3.05
C LYS A 104 -20.75 -0.63 -3.60
N ARG A 105 -21.59 -1.57 -3.14
CA ARG A 105 -21.55 -2.98 -3.59
C ARG A 105 -21.69 -3.12 -5.11
N GLU A 106 -22.68 -2.47 -5.71
CA GLU A 106 -22.91 -2.51 -7.16
C GLU A 106 -21.73 -1.88 -7.92
N PHE A 107 -21.22 -0.76 -7.42
CA PHE A 107 -20.04 -0.10 -8.00
C PHE A 107 -18.80 -1.00 -7.93
N SER A 108 -18.54 -1.66 -6.80
CA SER A 108 -17.43 -2.61 -6.66
C SER A 108 -17.56 -3.79 -7.62
N ALA A 109 -18.77 -4.32 -7.82
CA ALA A 109 -19.02 -5.40 -8.77
C ALA A 109 -18.74 -4.95 -10.22
N ASP A 110 -19.23 -3.77 -10.62
CA ASP A 110 -18.95 -3.19 -11.95
C ASP A 110 -17.44 -2.98 -12.16
N MET A 111 -16.75 -2.43 -11.16
CA MET A 111 -15.30 -2.22 -11.23
C MET A 111 -14.53 -3.53 -11.39
N VAL A 112 -14.89 -4.55 -10.62
CA VAL A 112 -14.24 -5.88 -10.72
C VAL A 112 -14.44 -6.47 -12.12
N GLU A 113 -15.65 -6.41 -12.68
CA GLU A 113 -15.91 -6.93 -14.04
C GLU A 113 -15.19 -6.11 -15.10
N ARG A 114 -15.22 -4.78 -15.02
CA ARG A 114 -14.56 -3.90 -15.99
C ARG A 114 -13.05 -4.03 -15.98
N LEU A 115 -12.44 -4.17 -14.80
CA LEU A 115 -10.99 -4.22 -14.63
C LEU A 115 -10.40 -5.63 -14.73
N MET A 116 -11.13 -6.65 -14.33
CA MET A 116 -10.62 -8.02 -14.19
C MET A 116 -11.40 -9.05 -15.02
N GLY A 117 -12.48 -8.64 -15.68
CA GLY A 117 -13.28 -9.49 -16.56
C GLY A 117 -12.60 -9.83 -17.88
N LYS A 118 -13.28 -10.64 -18.70
CA LYS A 118 -12.72 -11.19 -19.95
C LYS A 118 -12.64 -10.16 -21.09
N LYS A 119 -13.46 -9.11 -21.06
CA LYS A 119 -13.57 -8.10 -22.13
C LYS A 119 -12.44 -7.09 -22.02
N ALA A 120 -11.50 -7.15 -22.97
CA ALA A 120 -10.35 -6.24 -22.99
C ALA A 120 -10.75 -4.79 -23.31
N GLU A 121 -11.82 -4.60 -24.05
CA GLU A 121 -12.32 -3.30 -24.50
C GLU A 121 -12.77 -2.43 -23.31
N LEU A 122 -13.46 -3.03 -22.33
CA LEU A 122 -13.92 -2.34 -21.13
C LEU A 122 -12.76 -1.86 -20.26
N ARG A 123 -11.72 -2.70 -20.10
CA ARG A 123 -10.48 -2.31 -19.42
C ARG A 123 -9.81 -1.15 -20.14
N PHE A 124 -9.68 -1.26 -21.46
CA PHE A 124 -9.00 -0.24 -22.27
C PHE A 124 -9.69 1.11 -22.20
N GLN A 125 -11.04 1.14 -22.27
CA GLN A 125 -11.83 2.35 -22.10
C GLN A 125 -11.61 2.96 -20.72
N PHE A 126 -11.74 2.15 -19.65
CA PHE A 126 -11.53 2.63 -18.29
C PHE A 126 -10.13 3.24 -18.09
N ILE A 127 -9.08 2.55 -18.54
CA ILE A 127 -7.70 3.04 -18.41
C ILE A 127 -7.53 4.35 -19.19
N SER A 128 -8.07 4.42 -20.41
CA SER A 128 -7.94 5.61 -21.27
C SER A 128 -8.64 6.84 -20.69
N GLU A 129 -9.82 6.65 -20.06
CA GLU A 129 -10.58 7.71 -19.41
C GLU A 129 -9.91 8.23 -18.13
N ASN A 130 -9.24 7.36 -17.37
CA ASN A 130 -8.73 7.68 -16.04
C ASN A 130 -7.21 7.93 -15.99
N ALA A 131 -6.44 7.54 -17.01
CA ALA A 131 -4.98 7.65 -17.02
C ALA A 131 -4.45 9.09 -16.90
N SER A 132 -5.22 10.09 -17.34
CA SER A 132 -4.87 11.50 -17.23
C SER A 132 -4.97 12.03 -15.79
N PHE A 133 -5.91 11.51 -15.00
CA PHE A 133 -6.16 11.92 -13.62
C PHE A 133 -5.07 11.40 -12.65
N VAL A 134 -4.54 10.22 -12.94
CA VAL A 134 -3.62 9.48 -12.09
C VAL A 134 -2.23 10.12 -11.95
N ARG A 135 -1.80 10.99 -12.88
CA ARG A 135 -0.49 11.68 -12.80
C ARG A 135 -0.39 12.68 -11.65
N GLY A 136 -1.50 13.13 -11.07
CA GLY A 136 -1.52 14.11 -9.98
C GLY A 136 -1.66 13.52 -8.57
N GLU A 137 -2.12 12.27 -8.44
CA GLU A 137 -2.50 11.67 -7.14
C GLU A 137 -1.72 10.42 -6.76
N LEU A 138 -0.95 9.83 -7.67
CA LEU A 138 -0.03 8.75 -7.32
C LEU A 138 1.33 9.34 -6.91
N ASP A 139 1.47 9.62 -5.62
CA ASP A 139 2.79 9.69 -4.99
C ASP A 139 3.40 8.27 -5.02
N ILE A 140 4.14 7.96 -6.10
CA ILE A 140 5.03 6.79 -6.22
C ILE A 140 6.44 7.20 -5.83
#